data_AF-A0A9D4W832-F1
#
_entry.id   AF-A0A9D4W832-F1
#
_cell.length_a   1.000
_cell.length_b   1.000
_cell.length_c   1.000
_cell.angle_alpha   90.00
_cell.angle_beta   90.00
_cell.angle_gamma   90.00
#
_symmetry.space_group_name_H-M   'P 1'
#
loop_
_entity.id
_entity.type
_entity.pdbx_description
1 polymer ?
#
loop_
_entity_poly.entity_id
_entity_poly.type
_entity_poly.pdbx_seq_one_letter_code
_entity_poly.pdbx_strand_id
1 'polypeptide(L)'
;MAFILHFQLSTFIFKSVLAEKPLLNTIVTSTNDSGEIQTSDVSSTSFGSNVSLESGIPCQIAFSNSEIRDVYVIPVAYGMVGKLLLAEKHPFRSRHGVVIAIAPLAGLCPKIDEDHPSWLLLRIRNFDPQFYTIKVREDNLSMADHLADGRWTLGFPNEKACKEAQFAILNEVTKQRSAVEYMLAPLLQNDLGLAVDKGS
;
A
#
# COMPACT_ATOMS: atom_id res chain seq x y z
N MET A 1 21.60 -2.91 3.05
CA MET A 1 21.34 -4.25 2.47
C MET A 1 19.92 -4.36 1.89
N ALA A 2 19.53 -3.45 0.99
CA ALA A 2 18.18 -3.40 0.40
C ALA A 2 18.14 -3.67 -1.12
N PHE A 3 19.31 -3.66 -1.80
CA PHE A 3 19.40 -3.79 -3.24
C PHE A 3 19.34 -5.24 -3.75
N ILE A 4 19.76 -6.21 -2.94
CA ILE A 4 19.78 -7.63 -3.33
C ILE A 4 18.35 -8.20 -3.40
N LEU A 5 17.49 -7.84 -2.44
CA LEU A 5 16.10 -8.29 -2.41
C LEU A 5 15.30 -7.78 -3.61
N HIS A 6 15.53 -6.53 -4.02
CA HIS A 6 14.86 -5.93 -5.18
C HIS A 6 15.27 -6.60 -6.51
N PHE A 7 16.57 -6.90 -6.67
CA PHE A 7 17.06 -7.57 -7.87
C PHE A 7 16.55 -9.02 -7.94
N GLN A 8 16.60 -9.76 -6.82
CA GLN A 8 16.11 -11.13 -6.78
C GLN A 8 14.60 -11.22 -7.05
N LEU A 9 13.79 -10.32 -6.46
CA LEU A 9 12.35 -10.22 -6.76
C LEU A 9 12.09 -9.90 -8.23
N SER A 10 12.83 -8.96 -8.81
CA SER A 10 12.67 -8.61 -10.23
C SER A 10 13.01 -9.79 -11.14
N THR A 11 14.08 -10.53 -10.84
CA THR A 11 14.45 -11.73 -11.62
C THR A 11 13.47 -12.90 -11.43
N PHE A 12 12.89 -13.05 -10.24
CA PHE A 12 11.92 -14.10 -9.97
C PHE A 12 10.59 -13.83 -10.67
N ILE A 13 10.09 -12.59 -10.61
CA ILE A 13 8.88 -12.15 -11.32
C ILE A 13 9.06 -12.30 -12.84
N PHE A 14 10.22 -11.90 -13.39
CA PHE A 14 10.50 -12.05 -14.83
C PHE A 14 10.65 -13.51 -15.27
N LYS A 15 11.26 -14.38 -14.44
CA LYS A 15 11.33 -15.82 -14.74
C LYS A 15 9.98 -16.52 -14.56
N SER A 16 9.10 -16.03 -13.68
CA SER A 16 7.80 -16.63 -13.40
C SER A 16 6.68 -16.24 -14.37
N VAL A 17 6.91 -15.30 -15.30
CA VAL A 17 5.95 -15.03 -16.41
C VAL A 17 5.71 -16.29 -17.27
N LEU A 18 6.61 -17.29 -17.22
CA LEU A 18 6.39 -18.60 -17.87
C LEU A 18 5.58 -19.60 -16.99
N ALA A 19 5.36 -19.31 -15.71
CA ALA A 19 4.69 -20.19 -14.75
C ALA A 19 3.37 -19.58 -14.23
N GLU A 20 2.60 -18.90 -15.09
CA GLU A 20 1.37 -18.17 -14.75
C GLU A 20 0.20 -19.01 -14.18
N LYS A 21 0.34 -20.33 -13.96
CA LYS A 21 -0.81 -21.20 -13.63
C LYS A 21 -0.89 -21.87 -12.25
N PRO A 22 0.15 -22.01 -11.40
CA PRO A 22 -0.04 -22.63 -10.09
C PRO A 22 -0.21 -21.65 -8.93
N LEU A 23 0.29 -20.41 -9.02
CA LEU A 23 0.27 -19.47 -7.87
C LEU A 23 -1.11 -18.85 -7.62
N LEU A 24 -1.93 -18.68 -8.66
CA LEU A 24 -3.31 -18.20 -8.51
C LEU A 24 -4.22 -19.20 -7.77
N ASN A 25 -3.92 -20.50 -7.81
CA ASN A 25 -4.74 -21.52 -7.17
C ASN A 25 -4.53 -21.61 -5.65
N THR A 26 -3.35 -21.23 -5.14
CA THR A 26 -3.08 -21.21 -3.70
C THR A 26 -3.75 -20.02 -3.00
N ILE A 27 -4.11 -18.96 -3.75
CA ILE A 27 -4.79 -17.76 -3.22
C ILE A 27 -6.21 -18.06 -2.72
N VAL A 28 -6.83 -19.16 -3.17
CA VAL A 28 -8.25 -19.45 -2.94
C VAL A 28 -8.51 -20.39 -1.74
N THR A 29 -7.51 -21.11 -1.23
CA THR A 29 -7.77 -22.31 -0.39
C THR A 29 -7.36 -22.24 1.07
N SER A 30 -7.09 -21.08 1.66
CA SER A 30 -6.91 -20.97 3.12
C SER A 30 -7.96 -20.08 3.79
N THR A 31 -9.23 -20.38 3.59
CA THR A 31 -10.33 -19.86 4.42
C THR A 31 -10.67 -20.89 5.49
N ASN A 32 -10.32 -20.58 6.73
CA ASN A 32 -11.02 -20.98 7.95
C ASN A 32 -10.37 -20.24 9.13
N ASP A 33 -10.74 -18.98 9.36
CA ASP A 33 -11.08 -18.53 10.71
C ASP A 33 -11.84 -17.20 10.72
N SER A 34 -12.61 -17.05 11.78
CA SER A 34 -13.69 -16.12 12.09
C SER A 34 -13.33 -14.63 12.10
N GLY A 35 -14.20 -13.84 11.45
CA GLY A 35 -14.63 -12.53 11.96
C GLY A 35 -13.69 -11.34 11.77
N GLU A 36 -13.37 -10.96 10.54
CA GLU A 36 -12.77 -9.66 10.21
C GLU A 36 -13.09 -9.35 8.74
N ILE A 37 -13.19 -8.05 8.40
CA ILE A 37 -13.62 -7.46 7.12
C ILE A 37 -13.44 -8.39 5.92
N GLN A 38 -14.53 -8.70 5.20
CA GLN A 38 -14.51 -9.68 4.12
C GLN A 38 -13.43 -9.33 3.10
N THR A 39 -12.63 -10.34 2.76
CA THR A 39 -11.45 -10.30 1.89
C THR A 39 -11.76 -9.72 0.49
N SER A 40 -13.00 -9.87 0.05
CA SER A 40 -13.58 -9.27 -1.15
C SER A 40 -13.69 -7.76 -1.08
N ASP A 41 -13.94 -7.18 0.09
CA ASP A 41 -14.23 -5.75 0.25
C ASP A 41 -12.97 -4.92 0.06
N VAL A 42 -11.83 -5.39 0.57
CA VAL A 42 -10.54 -4.68 0.45
C VAL A 42 -10.03 -4.69 -0.99
N SER A 43 -10.16 -5.80 -1.70
CA SER A 43 -9.71 -5.92 -3.09
C SER A 43 -10.65 -5.19 -4.06
N SER A 44 -11.97 -5.26 -3.86
CA SER A 44 -12.99 -4.65 -4.72
C SER A 44 -13.21 -3.15 -4.52
N THR A 45 -12.76 -2.57 -3.38
CA THR A 45 -12.89 -1.13 -3.13
C THR A 45 -12.24 -0.30 -4.24
N SER A 46 -13.05 0.59 -4.81
CA SER A 46 -12.71 1.48 -5.91
C SER A 46 -13.24 2.88 -5.63
N PHE A 47 -12.81 3.86 -6.42
CA PHE A 47 -13.39 5.20 -6.35
C PHE A 47 -14.91 5.15 -6.52
N GLY A 48 -15.66 5.87 -5.69
CA GLY A 48 -17.12 5.87 -5.67
C GLY A 48 -17.78 4.70 -4.93
N SER A 49 -17.02 3.71 -4.46
CA SER A 49 -17.57 2.59 -3.68
C SER A 49 -17.97 3.02 -2.27
N ASN A 50 -18.99 2.34 -1.72
CA ASN A 50 -19.43 2.57 -0.34
C ASN A 50 -18.54 1.78 0.64
N VAL A 51 -18.15 2.43 1.73
CA VAL A 51 -17.33 1.82 2.79
C VAL A 51 -17.90 2.13 4.17
N SER A 52 -17.65 1.24 5.13
CA SER A 52 -17.93 1.51 6.54
C SER A 52 -16.95 2.56 7.07
N LEU A 53 -17.44 3.50 7.87
CA LEU A 53 -16.62 4.51 8.55
C LEU A 53 -16.26 4.11 9.98
N GLU A 54 -16.64 2.91 10.44
CA GLU A 54 -16.42 2.50 11.84
C GLU A 54 -14.94 2.41 12.23
N SER A 55 -14.06 2.05 11.29
CA SER A 55 -12.60 2.06 11.45
C SER A 55 -11.93 3.33 10.90
N GLY A 56 -12.73 4.29 10.40
CA GLY A 56 -12.22 5.50 9.78
C GLY A 56 -11.84 6.56 10.80
N ILE A 57 -10.70 7.20 10.58
CA ILE A 57 -10.23 8.30 11.43
C ILE A 57 -10.59 9.62 10.75
N PRO A 58 -11.41 10.48 11.38
CA PRO A 58 -11.84 11.74 10.79
C PRO A 58 -10.65 12.71 10.67
N CYS A 59 -10.53 13.34 9.51
CA CYS A 59 -9.50 14.32 9.19
C CYS A 59 -9.96 15.27 8.09
N GLN A 60 -9.09 16.20 7.72
CA GLN A 60 -9.30 17.19 6.69
C GLN A 60 -8.26 17.03 5.59
N ILE A 61 -8.66 17.23 4.34
CA ILE A 61 -7.74 17.28 3.21
C ILE A 61 -7.98 18.55 2.40
N ALA A 62 -6.90 19.19 1.99
CA ALA A 62 -6.90 20.24 0.98
C ALA A 62 -6.29 19.67 -0.30
N PHE A 63 -7.07 19.64 -1.39
CA PHE A 63 -6.49 19.43 -2.71
C PHE A 63 -5.93 20.77 -3.21
N SER A 64 -4.91 20.73 -4.06
CA SER A 64 -4.13 21.89 -4.51
C SER A 64 -4.95 23.08 -5.02
N ASN A 65 -6.22 22.84 -5.38
CA ASN A 65 -7.11 23.81 -6.01
C ASN A 65 -8.52 23.85 -5.35
N SER A 66 -8.70 23.31 -4.13
CA SER A 66 -10.03 23.15 -3.53
C SER A 66 -10.18 23.66 -2.10
N GLU A 67 -11.44 23.85 -1.70
CA GLU A 67 -11.87 23.98 -0.31
C GLU A 67 -11.43 22.76 0.52
N ILE A 68 -11.19 22.98 1.82
CA ILE A 68 -10.86 21.94 2.79
C ILE A 68 -12.06 21.01 2.93
N ARG A 69 -11.84 19.70 2.81
CA ARG A 69 -12.90 18.68 2.90
C ARG A 69 -12.72 17.84 4.15
N ASP A 70 -13.81 17.66 4.90
CA ASP A 70 -13.88 16.68 5.97
C ASP A 70 -14.02 15.27 5.37
N VAL A 71 -13.05 14.43 5.69
CA VAL A 71 -12.92 13.07 5.16
C VAL A 71 -12.56 12.10 6.28
N TYR A 72 -12.68 10.81 6.00
CA TYR A 72 -12.21 9.74 6.85
C TYR A 72 -11.04 9.05 6.16
N VAL A 73 -9.93 8.88 6.89
CA VAL A 73 -8.84 8.03 6.43
C VAL A 73 -9.04 6.61 6.96
N ILE A 74 -8.99 5.63 6.06
CA ILE A 74 -9.24 4.22 6.38
C ILE A 74 -8.08 3.40 5.80
N PRO A 75 -7.04 3.09 6.58
CA PRO A 75 -6.01 2.14 6.17
C PRO A 75 -6.55 0.71 6.30
N VAL A 76 -6.30 -0.11 5.29
CA VAL A 76 -6.70 -1.52 5.31
C VAL A 76 -5.71 -2.38 4.53
N ALA A 77 -5.20 -3.42 5.19
CA ALA A 77 -4.41 -4.48 4.57
C ALA A 77 -5.11 -5.82 4.69
N TYR A 78 -5.10 -6.58 3.59
CA TYR A 78 -5.53 -7.96 3.54
C TYR A 78 -4.55 -8.78 2.72
N GLY A 79 -3.86 -9.71 3.38
CA GLY A 79 -2.76 -10.45 2.77
C GLY A 79 -1.72 -9.48 2.18
N MET A 80 -1.41 -9.65 0.91
CA MET A 80 -0.45 -8.80 0.19
C MET A 80 -1.05 -7.52 -0.39
N VAL A 81 -2.37 -7.34 -0.33
CA VAL A 81 -3.06 -6.17 -0.86
C VAL A 81 -3.29 -5.18 0.26
N GLY A 82 -2.86 -3.94 0.08
CA GLY A 82 -3.02 -2.87 1.06
C GLY A 82 -3.43 -1.56 0.41
N LYS A 83 -4.50 -0.95 0.91
CA LYS A 83 -5.03 0.33 0.44
C LYS A 83 -5.22 1.30 1.60
N LEU A 84 -4.93 2.56 1.34
CA LEU A 84 -5.35 3.69 2.15
C LEU A 84 -6.52 4.37 1.41
N LEU A 85 -7.68 4.41 2.04
CA LEU A 85 -8.87 5.03 1.47
C LEU A 85 -9.09 6.40 2.11
N LEU A 86 -9.45 7.39 1.30
CA LEU A 86 -10.11 8.61 1.76
C LEU A 86 -11.59 8.52 1.40
N ALA A 87 -12.46 8.69 2.39
CA ALA A 87 -13.89 8.60 2.19
C ALA A 87 -14.61 9.84 2.71
N GLU A 88 -15.54 10.37 1.92
CA GLU A 88 -16.48 11.40 2.38
C GLU A 88 -17.69 10.74 3.04
N LYS A 89 -18.20 11.36 4.10
CA LYS A 89 -19.38 10.83 4.81
C LYS A 89 -20.61 10.87 3.92
N HIS A 90 -21.35 9.76 3.87
CA HIS A 90 -22.58 9.69 3.10
C HIS A 90 -23.68 10.56 3.75
N PRO A 91 -24.38 11.43 3.00
CA PRO A 91 -25.32 12.40 3.57
C PRO A 91 -26.47 11.75 4.35
N PHE A 92 -26.91 10.56 3.91
CA PHE A 92 -28.03 9.83 4.52
C PHE A 92 -27.62 8.67 5.43
N ARG A 93 -26.32 8.32 5.50
CA ARG A 93 -25.87 7.12 6.22
C ARG A 93 -24.68 7.48 7.09
N SER A 94 -24.94 7.74 8.37
CA SER A 94 -23.93 8.28 9.30
C SER A 94 -22.71 7.37 9.52
N ARG A 95 -22.86 6.05 9.31
CA ARG A 95 -21.80 5.05 9.46
C ARG A 95 -21.13 4.64 8.14
N HIS A 96 -21.53 5.22 7.02
CA HIS A 96 -21.01 4.88 5.71
C HIS A 96 -20.43 6.10 5.01
N GLY A 97 -19.45 5.87 4.16
CA GLY A 97 -18.84 6.89 3.33
C GLY A 97 -18.65 6.40 1.90
N VAL A 98 -18.30 7.34 1.03
CA VAL A 98 -18.00 7.10 -0.37
C VAL A 98 -16.51 7.35 -0.58
N VAL A 99 -15.81 6.39 -1.16
CA VAL A 99 -14.37 6.52 -1.43
C VAL A 99 -14.13 7.57 -2.50
N ILE A 100 -13.36 8.61 -2.16
CA ILE A 100 -12.99 9.72 -3.05
C ILE A 100 -11.52 9.68 -3.47
N ALA A 101 -10.68 8.92 -2.78
CA ALA A 101 -9.29 8.72 -3.19
C ALA A 101 -8.74 7.41 -2.62
N ILE A 102 -7.77 6.83 -3.32
CA ILE A 102 -7.11 5.59 -2.93
C ILE A 102 -5.61 5.75 -3.14
N ALA A 103 -4.82 5.32 -2.16
CA ALA A 103 -3.38 5.16 -2.29
C ALA A 103 -2.97 3.73 -1.92
N PRO A 104 -1.95 3.13 -2.56
CA PRO A 104 -1.39 1.87 -2.09
C PRO A 104 -0.72 2.06 -0.73
N LEU A 105 -0.92 1.11 0.19
CA LEU A 105 -0.15 1.09 1.45
C LEU A 105 1.32 0.73 1.19
N ALA A 106 1.58 -0.06 0.15
CA ALA A 106 2.93 -0.41 -0.27
C ALA A 106 3.72 0.86 -0.63
N GLY A 107 4.81 1.11 0.09
CA GLY A 107 5.67 2.27 -0.12
C GLY A 107 5.16 3.58 0.49
N LEU A 108 4.00 3.57 1.15
CA LEU A 108 3.50 4.73 1.88
C LEU A 108 4.38 5.01 3.10
N CYS A 109 4.75 6.28 3.31
CA CYS A 109 5.56 6.71 4.44
C CYS A 109 4.87 7.87 5.15
N PRO A 110 4.06 7.59 6.19
CA PRO A 110 3.33 8.62 6.92
C PRO A 110 4.28 9.39 7.86
N LYS A 111 4.43 10.69 7.63
CA LYS A 111 5.28 11.57 8.44
C LYS A 111 4.45 12.70 9.06
N ILE A 112 4.58 12.91 10.37
CA ILE A 112 4.00 14.08 11.02
C ILE A 112 4.81 15.33 10.63
N ASP A 113 4.12 16.41 10.31
CA ASP A 113 4.77 17.68 10.01
C ASP A 113 5.38 18.29 11.29
N GLU A 114 6.63 18.76 11.20
CA GLU A 114 7.37 19.27 12.37
C GLU A 114 6.82 20.62 12.85
N ASP A 115 6.35 21.46 11.91
CA ASP A 115 5.81 22.79 12.19
C ASP A 115 4.32 22.70 12.56
N HIS A 116 3.63 21.66 12.07
CA HIS A 116 2.22 21.41 12.29
C HIS A 116 1.98 19.98 12.82
N PRO A 117 2.06 19.74 14.14
CA PRO A 117 1.98 18.39 14.71
C PRO A 117 0.62 17.69 14.54
N SER A 118 -0.42 18.46 14.16
CA SER A 118 -1.72 17.90 13.77
C SER A 118 -1.81 17.52 12.30
N TRP A 119 -0.75 17.68 11.50
CA TRP A 119 -0.73 17.38 10.07
C TRP A 119 0.08 16.12 9.79
N LEU A 120 -0.47 15.27 8.93
CA LEU A 120 0.18 14.06 8.45
C LEU A 120 0.47 14.18 6.95
N LEU A 121 1.74 14.13 6.61
CA LEU A 121 2.26 14.16 5.26
C LEU A 121 2.37 12.71 4.75
N LEU A 122 1.69 12.43 3.65
CA LEU A 122 1.72 11.14 2.97
C LEU A 122 2.40 11.30 1.61
N ARG A 123 3.46 10.52 1.38
CA ARG A 123 4.09 10.37 0.06
C ARG A 123 3.57 9.10 -0.60
N ILE A 124 2.86 9.27 -1.70
CA ILE A 124 2.27 8.23 -2.53
C ILE A 124 3.21 7.99 -3.68
N ARG A 125 3.95 6.88 -3.60
CA ARG A 125 4.80 6.44 -4.70
C ARG A 125 3.94 5.73 -5.72
N ASN A 126 3.99 6.19 -6.97
CA ASN A 126 3.47 5.40 -8.07
C ASN A 126 4.43 4.23 -8.31
N PHE A 127 4.02 3.04 -7.91
CA PHE A 127 4.72 1.81 -8.27
C PHE A 127 4.11 1.28 -9.57
N ASP A 128 4.62 1.76 -10.70
CA ASP A 128 4.30 1.16 -12.00
C ASP A 128 5.53 0.37 -12.50
N PRO A 129 5.41 -0.98 -12.59
CA PRO A 129 6.51 -1.84 -13.00
C PRO A 129 6.95 -1.63 -14.46
N GLN A 130 6.14 -0.99 -15.31
CA GLN A 130 6.52 -0.68 -16.70
C GLN A 130 7.62 0.39 -16.79
N PHE A 131 7.85 1.18 -15.74
CA PHE A 131 8.90 2.20 -15.75
C PHE A 131 10.30 1.62 -15.53
N TYR A 132 10.42 0.40 -15.00
CA TYR A 132 11.71 -0.25 -14.77
C TYR A 132 12.21 -1.06 -15.98
N THR A 133 11.34 -1.39 -16.94
CA THR A 133 11.71 -2.11 -18.16
C THR A 133 12.35 -1.21 -19.23
N ILE A 134 12.25 0.11 -19.13
CA ILE A 134 12.76 1.04 -20.15
C ILE A 134 14.27 1.32 -20.01
N LYS A 135 14.90 0.98 -18.87
CA LYS A 135 16.34 1.27 -18.63
C LYS A 135 17.34 0.29 -19.26
N VAL A 136 16.96 -0.47 -20.29
CA VAL A 136 17.90 -1.34 -21.03
C VAL A 136 18.11 -0.90 -22.48
N ARG A 137 17.45 0.16 -22.96
CA ARG A 137 17.67 0.64 -24.32
C ARG A 137 18.00 2.12 -24.38
N GLU A 138 19.30 2.36 -24.53
CA GLU A 138 19.95 3.51 -25.19
C GLU A 138 19.56 4.94 -24.78
N ASP A 139 20.59 5.57 -24.22
CA ASP A 139 20.97 6.98 -24.26
C ASP A 139 20.16 7.93 -25.15
N ASN A 140 19.96 9.13 -24.59
CA ASN A 140 19.57 10.39 -25.22
C ASN A 140 18.07 10.71 -25.27
N LEU A 141 17.40 10.79 -24.12
CA LEU A 141 16.35 11.78 -23.94
C LEU A 141 16.45 12.35 -22.53
N SER A 142 16.53 13.69 -22.47
CA SER A 142 16.25 14.56 -21.33
C SER A 142 15.65 13.83 -20.13
N MET A 143 16.31 13.97 -18.98
CA MET A 143 15.85 13.61 -17.64
C MET A 143 14.56 14.39 -17.32
N ALA A 144 13.49 14.06 -18.04
CA ALA A 144 12.19 14.68 -17.92
C ALA A 144 11.56 14.12 -16.64
N ASP A 145 11.51 14.99 -15.64
CA ASP A 145 10.59 14.93 -14.52
C ASP A 145 10.43 13.55 -13.92
N HIS A 146 11.33 13.23 -12.98
CA HIS A 146 11.08 12.22 -11.97
C HIS A 146 9.63 12.33 -11.48
N LEU A 147 8.83 11.31 -11.83
CA LEU A 147 7.65 10.82 -11.14
C LEU A 147 7.15 11.81 -10.08
N ALA A 148 6.11 12.57 -10.39
CA ALA A 148 5.40 13.33 -9.36
C ALA A 148 4.80 12.33 -8.36
N ASP A 149 5.55 11.96 -7.31
CA ASP A 149 5.05 11.28 -6.14
C ASP A 149 3.83 12.07 -5.66
N GLY A 150 2.67 11.43 -5.63
CA GLY A 150 1.46 12.06 -5.12
C GLY A 150 1.72 12.45 -3.66
N ARG A 151 1.38 13.68 -3.28
CA ARG A 151 1.51 14.13 -1.88
C ARG A 151 0.12 14.45 -1.36
N TRP A 152 -0.25 13.83 -0.25
CA TRP A 152 -1.42 14.25 0.54
C TRP A 152 -0.97 14.85 1.86
N THR A 153 -1.62 15.93 2.25
CA THR A 153 -1.50 16.51 3.59
C THR A 153 -2.86 16.36 4.26
N LEU A 154 -2.90 15.58 5.33
CA LEU A 154 -4.11 15.35 6.13
C LEU A 154 -4.02 16.17 7.41
N GLY A 155 -4.99 17.04 7.66
CA GLY A 155 -5.14 17.78 8.91
C GLY A 155 -6.02 17.03 9.90
N PHE A 156 -5.56 16.87 11.14
CA PHE A 156 -6.32 16.25 12.21
C PHE A 156 -6.75 17.29 13.26
N PRO A 157 -7.78 17.02 14.07
CA PRO A 157 -8.23 17.96 15.10
C PRO A 157 -7.15 18.30 16.14
N ASN A 158 -6.20 17.38 16.39
CA ASN A 158 -5.10 17.55 17.31
C ASN A 158 -3.95 16.57 17.01
N GLU A 159 -2.81 16.78 17.66
CA GLU A 159 -1.62 15.93 17.54
C GLU A 159 -1.89 14.47 17.93
N LYS A 160 -2.74 14.22 18.93
CA LYS A 160 -3.07 12.86 19.37
C LYS A 160 -3.77 12.08 18.25
N ALA A 161 -4.78 12.67 17.62
CA ALA A 161 -5.47 12.08 16.47
C ALA A 161 -4.54 11.87 15.27
N CYS A 162 -3.61 12.79 15.02
CA CYS A 162 -2.58 12.65 13.99
C CYS A 162 -1.66 11.44 14.26
N LYS A 163 -1.20 11.27 15.51
CA LYS A 163 -0.40 10.11 15.93
C LYS A 163 -1.16 8.79 15.85
N GLU A 164 -2.43 8.78 16.25
CA GLU A 164 -3.31 7.61 16.13
C GLU A 164 -3.46 7.20 14.66
N ALA A 165 -3.66 8.16 13.76
CA ALA A 165 -3.73 7.90 12.32
C ALA A 165 -2.40 7.40 11.75
N GLN A 166 -1.27 8.01 12.13
CA GLN A 166 0.05 7.54 11.73
C GLN A 166 0.27 6.07 12.16
N PHE A 167 -0.07 5.75 13.41
CA PHE A 167 0.06 4.40 13.96
C PHE A 167 -0.83 3.40 13.23
N ALA A 168 -2.10 3.74 12.99
CA ALA A 168 -3.04 2.89 12.27
C ALA A 168 -2.54 2.55 10.85
N ILE A 169 -2.02 3.55 10.13
CA ILE A 169 -1.44 3.36 8.80
C ILE A 169 -0.20 2.44 8.88
N LEU A 170 0.73 2.71 9.79
CA LEU A 170 1.94 1.91 9.94
C LEU A 170 1.64 0.45 10.33
N ASN A 171 0.61 0.23 11.13
CA ASN A 171 0.15 -1.11 11.50
C ASN A 171 -0.31 -1.89 10.27
N GLU A 172 -1.14 -1.30 9.42
CA GLU A 172 -1.61 -1.95 8.19
C GLU A 172 -0.49 -2.13 7.16
N VAL A 173 0.44 -1.17 7.03
CA VAL A 173 1.66 -1.34 6.22
C VAL A 173 2.49 -2.54 6.72
N THR A 174 2.63 -2.67 8.03
CA THR A 174 3.37 -3.80 8.65
C THR A 174 2.66 -5.12 8.39
N LYS A 175 1.33 -5.18 8.51
CA LYS A 175 0.54 -6.38 8.16
C LYS A 175 0.76 -6.79 6.71
N GLN A 176 0.63 -5.85 5.78
CA GLN A 176 0.87 -6.12 4.35
C GLN A 176 2.29 -6.63 4.11
N ARG A 177 3.29 -5.98 4.72
CA ARG A 177 4.70 -6.36 4.60
C ARG A 177 4.95 -7.77 5.12
N SER A 178 4.46 -8.10 6.32
CA SER A 178 4.62 -9.43 6.91
C SER A 178 3.99 -10.52 6.04
N ALA A 179 2.83 -10.25 5.42
CA ALA A 179 2.20 -11.21 4.50
C ALA A 179 3.05 -11.44 3.24
N VAL A 180 3.64 -10.38 2.68
CA VAL A 180 4.56 -10.50 1.53
C VAL A 180 5.82 -11.27 1.93
N GLU A 181 6.42 -10.95 3.07
CA GLU A 181 7.62 -11.65 3.58
C GLU A 181 7.35 -13.13 3.81
N TYR A 182 6.21 -13.47 4.42
CA TYR A 182 5.78 -14.85 4.63
C TYR A 182 5.65 -15.63 3.31
N MET A 183 5.04 -15.02 2.28
CA MET A 183 4.89 -15.65 0.97
C MET A 183 6.23 -15.85 0.26
N LEU A 184 7.17 -14.91 0.42
CA LEU A 184 8.47 -14.96 -0.23
C LEU A 184 9.51 -15.81 0.53
N ALA A 185 9.32 -16.09 1.82
CA ALA A 185 10.29 -16.80 2.65
C ALA A 185 10.77 -18.14 2.05
N PRO A 186 9.91 -19.01 1.48
CA PRO A 186 10.35 -20.26 0.87
C PRO A 186 11.26 -20.07 -0.36
N LEU A 187 11.06 -18.98 -1.12
CA LEU A 187 11.85 -18.68 -2.31
C LEU A 187 13.27 -18.26 -1.94
N LEU A 188 13.42 -17.49 -0.86
CA LEU A 188 14.70 -17.02 -0.37
C LEU A 188 15.53 -18.13 0.31
N GLN A 189 14.86 -19.14 0.88
CA GLN A 189 15.54 -20.27 1.51
C GLN A 189 16.15 -21.24 0.48
N ASN A 190 15.53 -21.39 -0.69
CA ASN A 190 16.04 -22.28 -1.74
C ASN A 190 17.29 -21.73 -2.45
N ASP A 191 17.46 -20.42 -2.54
CA ASP A 191 18.65 -19.80 -3.15
C ASP A 191 19.92 -19.95 -2.29
N LEU A 192 19.78 -20.12 -0.96
CA LEU A 192 20.90 -20.32 -0.03
C LEU A 192 21.29 -21.79 0.15
N GLY A 193 20.44 -22.73 -0.27
CA GLY A 193 20.66 -24.18 -0.14
C GLY A 193 21.56 -24.81 -1.20
N LEU A 194 21.96 -24.08 -2.24
CA LEU A 194 22.82 -24.57 -3.32
C LEU A 194 24.32 -24.22 -3.16
N ALA A 195 24.71 -23.61 -2.04
CA ALA A 195 26.10 -23.23 -1.75
C ALA A 195 26.82 -24.14 -0.73
N VAL A 196 26.28 -25.33 -0.42
CA VAL A 196 27.01 -26.38 0.31
C VAL A 196 27.24 -27.54 -0.63
N ASP A 197 28.20 -27.37 -1.55
CA ASP A 197 28.84 -28.50 -2.21
C ASP A 197 30.00 -29.01 -1.35
N LYS A 198 30.17 -30.32 -1.39
CA LYS A 198 30.87 -31.17 -0.43
C LYS A 198 32.39 -31.00 -0.49
N GLY A 199 33.00 -30.71 0.65
CA GLY A 199 34.42 -30.97 0.89
C GLY A 199 34.60 -32.42 1.32
N SER A 200 35.27 -33.19 0.45
CA SER A 200 35.69 -34.58 0.64
C SER A 200 36.69 -34.77 1.77
#